data_AF-A0A943YMG9-F1
#
_entry.id   AF-A0A943YMG9-F1
#
_cell.length_a   1.000
_cell.length_b   1.000
_cell.length_c   1.000
_cell.angle_alpha   90.00
_cell.angle_beta   90.00
_cell.angle_gamma   90.00
#
_symmetry.space_group_name_H-M   'P 1'
#
loop_
_entity.id
_entity.type
_entity.pdbx_description
1 polymer ?
#
loop_
_entity_poly.entity_id
_entity_poly.type
_entity_poly.pdbx_seq_one_letter_code
_entity_poly.pdbx_strand_id
1 'polypeptide(L)'
;MAAVNAVRSKARDAVFAAGGRGFVRFLPDGEEALLVSDAPRRCQNPSALLCACGAAGFGAEERDGLLLLTPTEETLRSLDLPRAIDVDWSSADAPLAAFAARLMRRGDRPLTENGLRFAVETLRLLWQDDAHVRCGLPALRARAAACLRIQDDSGFFLAGALLAERCQKQTNGIELRA
;
A
#
# COMPACT_ATOMS: atom_id res chain seq x y z
N MET A 1 -4.96 9.17 -2.04
CA MET A 1 -5.56 8.38 -0.95
C MET A 1 -6.85 7.66 -1.35
N ALA A 2 -7.07 7.33 -2.63
CA ALA A 2 -8.13 6.36 -2.95
C ALA A 2 -7.60 4.93 -2.76
N ALA A 3 -6.44 4.62 -3.32
CA ALA A 3 -5.76 3.34 -3.22
C ALA A 3 -5.59 2.86 -1.77
N VAL A 4 -4.99 3.70 -0.91
CA VAL A 4 -4.75 3.35 0.50
C VAL A 4 -6.07 3.11 1.24
N ASN A 5 -7.07 3.95 1.01
CA ASN A 5 -8.39 3.80 1.60
C ASN A 5 -9.12 2.57 1.07
N ALA A 6 -8.98 2.25 -0.21
CA ALA A 6 -9.58 1.08 -0.85
C ALA A 6 -9.01 -0.21 -0.26
N VAL A 7 -7.68 -0.31 -0.12
CA VAL A 7 -7.03 -1.48 0.50
C VAL A 7 -7.51 -1.66 1.95
N ARG A 8 -7.53 -0.58 2.74
CA ARG A 8 -7.99 -0.63 4.13
C ARG A 8 -9.48 -0.98 4.23
N SER A 9 -10.34 -0.39 3.39
CA SER A 9 -11.77 -0.66 3.38
C SER A 9 -12.02 -2.12 3.04
N LYS A 10 -11.40 -2.62 1.97
CA LYS A 10 -11.54 -4.01 1.53
C LYS A 10 -11.12 -5.01 2.63
N ALA A 11 -10.02 -4.75 3.32
CA ALA A 11 -9.60 -5.56 4.47
C ALA A 11 -10.63 -5.50 5.61
N ARG A 12 -11.12 -4.31 5.94
CA ARG A 12 -12.13 -4.11 6.99
C ARG A 12 -13.45 -4.82 6.68
N ASP A 13 -13.91 -4.71 5.43
CA ASP A 13 -15.15 -5.32 4.97
C ASP A 13 -15.05 -6.86 5.02
N ALA A 14 -13.89 -7.42 4.64
CA ALA A 14 -13.63 -8.86 4.75
C ALA A 14 -13.65 -9.34 6.22
N VAL A 15 -12.99 -8.61 7.12
CA VAL A 15 -12.99 -8.90 8.56
C VAL A 15 -14.41 -8.87 9.12
N PHE A 16 -15.22 -7.87 8.75
CA PHE A 16 -16.60 -7.75 9.21
C PHE A 16 -17.53 -8.80 8.64
N ALA A 17 -17.38 -9.16 7.37
CA ALA A 17 -18.17 -10.21 6.73
C ALA A 17 -17.99 -11.57 7.42
N ALA A 18 -16.79 -11.86 7.93
CA ALA A 18 -16.50 -13.06 8.72
C ALA A 18 -16.94 -12.96 10.21
N GLY A 19 -17.71 -11.94 10.58
CA GLY A 19 -18.15 -11.74 11.96
C GLY A 19 -17.06 -11.20 12.89
N GLY A 20 -15.91 -10.82 12.35
CA GLY A 20 -14.86 -10.14 13.10
C GLY A 20 -15.35 -8.82 13.69
N ARG A 21 -14.78 -8.46 14.84
CA ARG A 21 -14.99 -7.17 15.50
C ARG A 21 -13.63 -6.66 15.95
N GLY A 22 -13.33 -5.40 15.72
CA GLY A 22 -12.01 -4.87 16.04
C GLY A 22 -11.58 -3.75 15.11
N PHE A 23 -10.33 -3.33 15.26
CA PHE A 23 -9.73 -2.33 14.38
C PHE A 23 -9.07 -3.00 13.17
N VAL A 24 -8.85 -2.22 12.10
CA VAL A 24 -7.89 -2.53 11.04
C VAL A 24 -6.98 -1.32 10.92
N ARG A 25 -5.68 -1.51 11.18
CA ARG A 25 -4.67 -0.46 11.23
C ARG A 25 -3.47 -0.86 10.38
N PHE A 26 -2.75 0.13 9.87
CA PHE A 26 -1.45 -0.10 9.23
C PHE A 26 -0.39 -0.42 10.27
N LEU A 27 0.48 -1.36 9.95
CA LEU A 27 1.69 -1.65 10.72
C LEU A 27 2.80 -0.65 10.40
N PRO A 28 3.72 -0.39 11.36
CA PRO A 28 4.87 0.47 11.13
C PRO A 28 5.87 -0.16 10.15
N ASP A 29 6.87 0.65 9.76
CA ASP A 29 7.94 0.21 8.85
C ASP A 29 8.73 -0.98 9.44
N GLY A 30 9.18 -1.89 8.58
CA GLY A 30 9.93 -3.08 8.97
C GLY A 30 9.09 -4.35 9.09
N GLU A 31 7.78 -4.23 9.26
CA GLU A 31 6.87 -5.39 9.28
C GLU A 31 6.57 -5.91 7.88
N GLU A 32 6.45 -7.24 7.74
CA GLU A 32 6.10 -7.92 6.49
C GLU A 32 4.64 -7.66 6.10
N ALA A 33 3.73 -7.68 7.08
CA ALA A 33 2.32 -7.40 6.87
C ALA A 33 2.02 -5.91 6.77
N LEU A 34 1.06 -5.55 5.91
CA LEU A 34 0.65 -4.16 5.74
C LEU A 34 -0.30 -3.72 6.85
N LEU A 35 -1.29 -4.57 7.16
CA LEU A 35 -2.37 -4.26 8.09
C LEU A 35 -2.41 -5.27 9.23
N VAL A 36 -2.94 -4.82 10.37
CA VAL A 36 -3.17 -5.60 11.57
C VAL A 36 -4.58 -5.39 12.11
N SER A 37 -5.18 -6.46 12.61
CA SER A 37 -6.48 -6.44 13.30
C SER A 37 -6.49 -7.29 14.57
N ASP A 38 -7.16 -6.83 15.62
CA ASP A 38 -7.43 -7.60 16.84
C ASP A 38 -8.67 -8.50 16.73
N ALA A 39 -9.25 -8.61 15.52
CA ALA A 39 -10.46 -9.39 15.27
C ALA A 39 -10.44 -10.84 15.77
N PRO A 40 -9.33 -11.59 15.69
CA PRO A 40 -9.28 -12.96 16.22
C PRO A 40 -9.63 -13.06 17.71
N ARG A 41 -9.27 -12.05 18.52
CA ARG A 41 -9.56 -12.04 19.97
C ARG A 41 -11.04 -11.88 20.30
N ARG A 42 -11.82 -11.41 19.34
CA ARG A 42 -13.25 -11.08 19.50
C ARG A 42 -14.15 -11.93 18.62
N CYS A 43 -13.57 -12.81 17.81
CA CYS A 43 -14.29 -13.70 16.92
C CYS A 43 -14.31 -15.12 17.51
N GLN A 44 -15.46 -15.78 17.41
CA GLN A 44 -15.60 -17.17 17.83
C GLN A 44 -14.95 -18.16 16.85
N ASN A 45 -14.64 -17.73 15.62
CA ASN A 45 -14.06 -18.57 14.58
C ASN A 45 -12.95 -17.84 13.79
N PRO A 46 -11.71 -17.85 14.28
CA PRO A 46 -10.55 -17.26 13.58
C PRO A 46 -10.29 -17.84 12.19
N SER A 47 -10.59 -19.12 11.95
CA SER A 47 -10.41 -19.72 10.63
C SER A 47 -11.32 -19.09 9.57
N ALA A 48 -12.55 -18.73 9.94
CA ALA A 48 -13.45 -18.02 9.05
C ALA A 48 -12.92 -16.62 8.67
N LEU A 49 -12.24 -15.94 9.60
CA LEU A 49 -11.57 -14.66 9.32
C LEU A 49 -10.44 -14.83 8.30
N LEU A 50 -9.57 -15.82 8.49
CA LEU A 50 -8.47 -16.11 7.57
C LEU A 50 -8.99 -16.44 6.17
N CYS A 51 -10.00 -17.30 6.06
CA CYS A 51 -10.61 -17.64 4.79
C CYS A 51 -11.26 -16.43 4.10
N ALA A 52 -12.01 -15.60 4.83
CA ALA A 52 -12.65 -14.42 4.25
C ALA A 52 -11.63 -13.37 3.78
N CYS A 53 -10.57 -13.14 4.54
CA CYS A 53 -9.51 -12.22 4.15
C CYS A 53 -8.72 -12.76 2.95
N GLY A 54 -8.45 -14.08 2.92
CA GLY A 54 -7.90 -14.78 1.77
C GLY A 54 -8.73 -14.59 0.50
N ALA A 55 -10.04 -14.83 0.59
CA ALA A 55 -10.98 -14.64 -0.51
C ALA A 55 -11.10 -13.16 -0.95
N ALA A 56 -10.88 -12.23 -0.02
CA ALA A 56 -10.80 -10.80 -0.32
C ALA A 56 -9.44 -10.38 -0.92
N GLY A 57 -8.53 -11.32 -1.16
CA GLY A 57 -7.24 -11.06 -1.81
C GLY A 57 -6.18 -10.53 -0.83
N PHE A 58 -6.15 -11.05 0.39
CA PHE A 58 -5.07 -10.81 1.35
C PHE A 58 -4.39 -12.13 1.72
N GLY A 59 -3.06 -12.15 1.72
CA GLY A 59 -2.32 -13.10 2.56
C GLY A 59 -2.69 -12.80 4.01
N ALA A 60 -3.31 -13.77 4.68
CA ALA A 60 -3.86 -13.60 6.01
C ALA A 60 -3.20 -14.61 6.95
N GLU A 61 -2.64 -14.12 8.05
CA GLU A 61 -1.97 -14.92 9.07
C GLU A 61 -2.48 -14.51 10.45
N GLU A 62 -2.68 -15.47 11.34
CA GLU A 62 -2.95 -15.21 12.75
C GLU A 62 -1.66 -15.43 13.56
N ARG A 63 -1.26 -14.41 14.33
CA ARG A 63 -0.08 -14.44 15.19
C ARG A 63 -0.37 -13.71 16.49
N ASP A 64 -0.23 -14.40 17.63
CA ASP A 64 -0.41 -13.86 18.98
C ASP A 64 -1.76 -13.15 19.22
N GLY A 65 -2.83 -13.72 18.67
CA GLY A 65 -4.18 -13.16 18.71
C GLY A 65 -4.35 -11.93 17.83
N LEU A 66 -3.49 -11.71 16.84
CA LEU A 66 -3.60 -10.63 15.86
C LEU A 66 -3.69 -11.22 14.46
N LEU A 67 -4.56 -10.63 13.65
CA LEU A 67 -4.68 -10.94 12.23
C LEU A 67 -3.79 -9.98 11.45
N LEU A 68 -2.80 -10.54 10.77
CA LEU A 68 -1.87 -9.86 9.89
C LEU A 68 -2.35 -10.00 8.44
N LEU A 69 -2.39 -8.90 7.69
CA LEU A 69 -2.91 -8.88 6.32
C LEU A 69 -1.93 -8.20 5.38
N THR A 70 -1.59 -8.90 4.31
CA THR A 70 -0.78 -8.40 3.19
C THR A 70 -1.60 -8.47 1.92
N PRO A 71 -1.84 -7.35 1.21
CA PRO A 71 -2.59 -7.40 -0.05
C PRO A 71 -1.83 -8.25 -1.08
N THR A 72 -2.55 -9.07 -1.84
CA THR A 72 -1.96 -9.82 -2.94
C THR A 72 -1.64 -8.90 -4.13
N GLU A 73 -0.82 -9.39 -5.07
CA GLU A 73 -0.62 -8.71 -6.35
C GLU A 73 -1.95 -8.40 -7.05
N GLU A 74 -2.86 -9.37 -7.10
CA GLU A 74 -4.18 -9.21 -7.71
C GLU A 74 -4.96 -8.06 -7.07
N THR A 75 -4.97 -8.00 -5.74
CA THR A 75 -5.63 -6.91 -5.00
C THR A 75 -5.02 -5.55 -5.36
N LEU A 76 -3.70 -5.46 -5.43
CA LEU A 76 -3.03 -4.20 -5.79
C LEU A 76 -3.28 -3.81 -7.25
N ARG A 77 -3.34 -4.78 -8.17
CA ARG A 77 -3.63 -4.55 -9.59
C ARG A 77 -5.08 -4.20 -9.87
N SER A 78 -6.00 -4.57 -8.98
CA SER A 78 -7.41 -4.19 -9.07
C SER A 78 -7.67 -2.72 -8.72
N LEU A 79 -6.66 -2.00 -8.21
CA LEU A 79 -6.78 -0.58 -7.89
C LEU A 79 -6.81 0.26 -9.17
N ASP A 80 -7.72 1.22 -9.21
CA ASP A 80 -7.79 2.21 -10.29
C ASP A 80 -6.68 3.26 -10.12
N LEU A 81 -5.50 2.95 -10.65
CA LEU A 81 -4.30 3.76 -10.50
C LEU A 81 -3.94 4.47 -11.81
N PRO A 82 -3.40 5.70 -11.73
CA PRO A 82 -2.96 6.41 -12.90
C PRO A 82 -1.84 5.67 -13.61
N ARG A 83 -1.92 5.62 -14.94
CA ARG A 83 -0.91 5.00 -15.81
C ARG A 83 0.20 5.97 -16.23
N ALA A 84 0.03 7.26 -15.97
CA ALA A 84 1.03 8.30 -16.20
C ALA A 84 0.83 9.47 -15.22
N ILE A 85 1.89 10.26 -15.03
CA ILE A 85 1.88 11.51 -14.28
C ILE A 85 2.76 12.53 -14.97
N ASP A 86 2.29 13.78 -15.00
CA ASP A 86 3.13 14.92 -15.35
C ASP A 86 3.74 15.55 -14.10
N VAL A 87 5.00 15.98 -14.21
CA VAL A 87 5.74 16.51 -13.07
C VAL A 87 5.58 18.03 -13.05
N ASP A 88 4.76 18.51 -12.11
CA ASP A 88 4.72 19.92 -11.77
C ASP A 88 5.96 20.29 -10.94
N TRP A 89 6.97 20.86 -11.60
CA TRP A 89 8.21 21.31 -10.97
C TRP A 89 8.04 22.50 -10.02
N SER A 90 6.89 23.18 -10.07
CA SER A 90 6.59 24.29 -9.17
C SER A 90 5.96 23.83 -7.84
N SER A 91 5.49 22.59 -7.78
CA SER A 91 4.87 22.01 -6.59
C SER A 91 5.90 21.63 -5.52
N ALA A 92 5.51 21.75 -4.24
CA ALA A 92 6.27 21.20 -3.11
C ALA A 92 6.44 19.67 -3.20
N ASP A 93 5.57 19.00 -3.94
CA ASP A 93 5.61 17.55 -4.17
C ASP A 93 6.35 17.19 -5.47
N ALA A 94 7.01 18.14 -6.16
CA ALA A 94 7.83 17.88 -7.34
C ALA A 94 8.84 16.72 -7.15
N PRO A 95 9.55 16.59 -6.01
CA PRO A 95 10.45 15.45 -5.79
C PRO A 95 9.72 14.10 -5.74
N LEU A 96 8.48 14.07 -5.25
CA LEU A 96 7.63 12.88 -5.19
C LEU A 96 7.14 12.53 -6.60
N ALA A 97 6.58 13.50 -7.32
CA ALA A 97 6.10 13.35 -8.69
C ALA A 97 7.22 12.92 -9.65
N ALA A 98 8.41 13.51 -9.54
CA ALA A 98 9.58 13.12 -10.33
C ALA A 98 10.03 11.69 -10.04
N PHE A 99 9.93 11.25 -8.78
CA PHE A 99 10.23 9.87 -8.42
C PHE A 99 9.17 8.90 -8.95
N ALA A 100 7.89 9.24 -8.81
CA ALA A 100 6.77 8.48 -9.37
C ALA A 100 6.96 8.28 -10.89
N ALA A 101 7.17 9.37 -11.63
CA ALA A 101 7.42 9.33 -13.07
C ALA A 101 8.62 8.45 -13.43
N ARG A 102 9.70 8.50 -12.64
CA ARG A 102 10.90 7.66 -12.86
C ARG A 102 10.60 6.18 -12.67
N LEU A 103 9.81 5.81 -11.67
CA LEU A 103 9.42 4.43 -11.42
C LEU A 103 8.47 3.91 -12.51
N MET A 104 7.51 4.72 -12.94
CA MET A 104 6.52 4.38 -13.98
C MET A 104 7.13 4.24 -15.39
N ARG A 105 8.35 4.74 -15.62
CA ARG A 105 9.10 4.44 -16.85
C ARG A 105 9.55 2.98 -16.94
N ARG A 106 9.54 2.24 -15.83
CA ARG A 106 9.70 0.78 -15.87
C ARG A 106 8.39 0.17 -16.34
N GLY A 107 8.49 -0.87 -17.16
CA GLY A 107 7.31 -1.57 -17.65
C GLY A 107 6.51 -2.19 -16.50
N ASP A 108 5.21 -2.33 -16.71
CA ASP A 108 4.36 -3.10 -15.83
C ASP A 108 4.70 -4.60 -15.96
N ARG A 109 5.09 -5.25 -14.86
CA ARG A 109 5.62 -6.62 -14.82
C ARG A 109 5.01 -7.40 -13.64
N PRO A 110 4.86 -8.73 -13.74
CA PRO A 110 4.43 -9.55 -12.61
C PRO A 110 5.28 -9.29 -11.36
N LEU A 111 4.64 -9.19 -10.19
CA LEU A 111 5.34 -8.85 -8.95
C LEU A 111 6.11 -10.07 -8.44
N THR A 112 7.40 -9.86 -8.16
CA THR A 112 8.13 -10.75 -7.25
C THR A 112 7.73 -10.45 -5.81
N GLU A 113 8.20 -11.27 -4.86
CA GLU A 113 8.08 -10.97 -3.44
C GLU A 113 8.66 -9.60 -3.06
N ASN A 114 9.83 -9.25 -3.62
CA ASN A 114 10.44 -7.93 -3.37
C ASN A 114 9.64 -6.80 -4.01
N GLY A 115 9.09 -7.01 -5.21
CA GLY A 115 8.21 -6.04 -5.87
C GLY A 115 6.93 -5.78 -5.08
N LEU A 116 6.31 -6.84 -4.57
CA LEU A 116 5.15 -6.75 -3.69
C LEU A 116 5.48 -6.00 -2.40
N ARG A 117 6.60 -6.35 -1.75
CA ARG A 117 7.07 -5.66 -0.56
C ARG A 117 7.34 -4.17 -0.81
N PHE A 118 7.92 -3.81 -1.95
CA PHE A 118 8.14 -2.41 -2.31
C PHE A 118 6.81 -1.64 -2.49
N ALA A 119 5.80 -2.27 -3.08
CA ALA A 119 4.46 -1.67 -3.19
C ALA A 119 3.78 -1.50 -1.83
N VAL A 120 3.91 -2.50 -0.94
CA VAL A 120 3.41 -2.46 0.45
C VAL A 120 4.09 -1.34 1.25
N GLU A 121 5.41 -1.21 1.17
CA GLU A 121 6.16 -0.12 1.81
C GLU A 121 5.75 1.25 1.26
N THR A 122 5.45 1.34 -0.04
CA THR A 122 4.90 2.56 -0.66
C THR A 122 3.52 2.90 -0.08
N LEU A 123 2.60 1.93 0.02
CA LEU A 123 1.28 2.15 0.62
C LEU A 123 1.38 2.61 2.08
N ARG A 124 2.28 2.00 2.85
CA ARG A 124 2.53 2.35 4.25
C ARG A 124 3.03 3.78 4.40
N LEU A 125 3.96 4.21 3.54
CA LEU A 125 4.41 5.60 3.51
C LEU A 125 3.26 6.55 3.17
N LEU A 126 2.46 6.21 2.15
CA LEU A 126 1.38 7.07 1.68
C LEU A 126 0.23 7.22 2.69
N TRP A 127 0.12 6.32 3.65
CA TRP A 127 -0.83 6.44 4.76
C TRP A 127 -0.48 7.55 5.75
N GLN A 128 0.80 7.92 5.87
CA GLN A 128 1.23 8.93 6.81
C GLN A 128 0.81 10.34 6.35
N ASP A 129 0.91 11.32 7.25
CA ASP A 129 0.71 12.71 6.89
C ASP A 129 1.79 13.22 5.93
N ASP A 130 1.52 14.39 5.34
CA ASP A 130 2.34 14.96 4.27
C ASP A 130 3.79 15.23 4.68
N ALA A 131 4.03 15.63 5.93
CA ALA A 131 5.39 15.85 6.41
C ALA A 131 6.15 14.53 6.48
N HIS A 132 5.53 13.48 7.02
CA HIS A 132 6.13 12.15 7.10
C HIS A 132 6.35 11.52 5.73
N VAL A 133 5.43 11.72 4.77
CA VAL A 133 5.62 11.21 3.40
C VAL A 133 6.85 11.85 2.76
N ARG A 134 7.03 13.16 2.91
CA ARG A 134 8.20 13.88 2.39
C ARG A 134 9.48 13.42 3.07
N CYS A 135 9.46 13.26 4.40
CA CYS A 135 10.61 12.78 5.17
C CYS A 135 10.96 11.31 4.90
N GLY A 136 9.98 10.46 4.58
CA GLY A 136 10.18 9.03 4.29
C GLY A 136 10.57 8.71 2.84
N LEU A 137 10.42 9.67 1.92
CA LEU A 137 10.77 9.49 0.51
C LEU A 137 12.24 9.05 0.27
N PRO A 138 13.25 9.55 1.00
CA PRO A 138 14.62 9.05 0.88
C PRO A 138 14.76 7.55 1.22
N ALA A 139 14.04 7.05 2.22
CA ALA A 139 14.06 5.63 2.58
C ALA A 139 13.46 4.77 1.46
N LEU A 140 12.33 5.22 0.87
CA LEU A 140 11.73 4.54 -0.27
C LEU A 140 12.65 4.53 -1.51
N ARG A 141 13.39 5.62 -1.74
CA ARG A 141 14.43 5.67 -2.79
C ARG A 141 15.57 4.70 -2.51
N ALA A 142 16.03 4.59 -1.26
CA ALA A 142 17.07 3.65 -0.87
C ALA A 142 16.61 2.19 -1.09
N ARG A 143 15.35 1.90 -0.80
CA ARG A 143 14.74 0.60 -1.10
C ARG A 143 14.70 0.31 -2.60
N ALA A 144 14.24 1.27 -3.40
CA ALA A 144 14.28 1.13 -4.86
C ALA A 144 15.71 0.88 -5.37
N ALA A 145 16.70 1.56 -4.81
CA ALA A 145 18.10 1.30 -5.14
C ALA A 145 18.54 -0.13 -4.74
N ALA A 146 18.08 -0.65 -3.60
CA ALA A 146 18.35 -2.04 -3.21
C ALA A 146 17.71 -3.06 -4.17
N CYS A 147 16.47 -2.83 -4.59
CA CYS A 147 15.80 -3.66 -5.61
C CYS A 147 16.57 -3.66 -6.94
N LEU A 148 17.08 -2.50 -7.38
CA LEU A 148 17.92 -2.41 -8.59
C LEU A 148 19.25 -3.18 -8.48
N ARG A 149 19.86 -3.27 -7.28
CA ARG A 149 21.10 -4.04 -7.08
C ARG A 149 20.90 -5.53 -7.29
N ILE A 150 19.70 -6.03 -7.01
CA ILE A 150 19.31 -7.43 -7.24
C ILE A 150 18.57 -7.61 -8.58
N GLN A 151 18.59 -6.58 -9.44
CA GLN A 151 17.94 -6.58 -10.76
C GLN A 151 16.43 -6.82 -10.73
N ASP A 152 15.78 -6.42 -9.62
CA ASP A 152 14.34 -6.52 -9.48
C ASP A 152 13.70 -5.14 -9.57
N ASP A 153 12.98 -4.88 -10.65
CA ASP A 153 12.20 -3.66 -10.84
C ASP A 153 10.69 -3.94 -10.95
N SER A 154 10.25 -5.16 -10.60
CA SER A 154 8.87 -5.62 -10.79
C SER A 154 7.83 -4.74 -10.10
N GLY A 155 8.14 -4.25 -8.89
CA GLY A 155 7.25 -3.37 -8.12
C GLY A 155 7.25 -1.90 -8.53
N PHE A 156 8.13 -1.47 -9.46
CA PHE A 156 8.37 -0.04 -9.69
C PHE A 156 7.18 0.63 -10.35
N PHE A 157 6.62 0.04 -11.40
CA PHE A 157 5.47 0.62 -12.09
C PHE A 157 4.31 0.88 -11.11
N LEU A 158 3.96 -0.14 -10.33
CA LEU A 158 2.88 -0.08 -9.36
C LEU A 158 3.15 0.95 -8.25
N ALA A 159 4.33 0.92 -7.64
CA ALA A 159 4.72 1.91 -6.63
C ALA A 159 4.69 3.33 -7.20
N GLY A 160 5.19 3.53 -8.43
CA GLY A 160 5.11 4.80 -9.13
C GLY A 160 3.68 5.27 -9.34
N ALA A 161 2.78 4.38 -9.77
CA ALA A 161 1.36 4.68 -9.95
C ALA A 161 0.66 5.05 -8.63
N LEU A 162 1.01 4.40 -7.51
CA LEU A 162 0.53 4.76 -6.17
C LEU A 162 0.97 6.16 -5.76
N LEU A 163 2.25 6.50 -5.98
CA LEU A 163 2.78 7.83 -5.71
C LEU A 163 2.12 8.89 -6.62
N ALA A 164 1.86 8.55 -7.88
CA ALA A 164 1.20 9.42 -8.84
C ALA A 164 -0.24 9.75 -8.44
N GLU A 165 -1.01 8.77 -7.96
CA GLU A 165 -2.37 8.98 -7.46
C GLU A 165 -2.40 10.04 -6.35
N ARG A 166 -1.42 10.01 -5.45
CA ARG A 166 -1.28 11.00 -4.39
C ARG A 166 -1.05 12.40 -4.95
N CYS A 167 -0.09 12.54 -5.86
CA CYS A 167 0.27 13.83 -6.45
C CYS A 167 -0.94 14.47 -7.17
N GLN A 168 -1.65 13.70 -8.01
CA GLN A 168 -2.80 14.19 -8.78
C GLN A 168 -3.96 14.66 -7.89
N LYS A 169 -4.19 14.01 -6.75
CA LYS A 169 -5.25 14.43 -5.81
C LYS A 169 -4.93 15.73 -5.09
N GLN A 170 -3.65 16.03 -4.85
CA GLN A 170 -3.27 17.33 -4.30
C GLN A 170 -3.45 18.46 -5.32
N THR A 171 -3.16 18.20 -6.60
CA THR A 171 -3.38 19.16 -7.69
C THR A 171 -4.88 19.49 -7.88
N ASN A 172 -5.76 18.51 -7.63
CA ASN A 172 -7.21 18.67 -7.81
C ASN A 172 -7.96 19.24 -6.57
N GLY A 173 -7.25 19.75 -5.56
CA GLY A 173 -7.85 20.60 -4.54
C GLY A 173 -8.91 19.92 -3.66
N ILE A 174 -8.62 18.75 -3.09
CA ILE A 174 -9.40 18.24 -1.95
C ILE A 174 -8.44 17.97 -0.79
N GLU A 175 -8.08 19.04 -0.08
CA GLU A 175 -7.73 18.95 1.34
C GLU A 175 -8.99 18.46 2.10
N LEU A 176 -9.17 17.15 2.25
CA LEU A 176 -10.02 16.63 3.31
C LEU A 176 -9.19 16.61 4.59
N ARG A 177 -9.00 17.80 5.17
CA ARG A 177 -8.81 17.96 6.60
C ARG A 177 -10.16 17.66 7.28
N ALA A 178 -10.27 16.51 7.92
CA ALA A 178 -11.08 16.26 9.12
C ALA A 178 -10.74 14.88 9.69
#